data_AF-A0A540K6C7-F1
#
_entry.id   AF-A0A540K6C7-F1
#
_cell.length_a   1.000
_cell.length_b   1.000
_cell.length_c   1.000
_cell.angle_alpha   90.00
_cell.angle_beta   90.00
_cell.angle_gamma   90.00
#
_symmetry.space_group_name_H-M   'P 1'
#
loop_
_entity.id
_entity.type
_entity.pdbx_description
1 polymer ?
#
loop_
_entity_poly.entity_id
_entity_poly.type
_entity_poly.pdbx_seq_one_letter_code
_entity_poly.pdbx_strand_id
1 'polypeptide(L)'
;MISVIAHEIAELASNPLVNAWYAGQDPSFPVEIADLCEGIYGTGGGGSYTGQLLDDHDGATYNMNGIRRKFLVQWVWSHILNYCTGPNALDQ
;
A
#
# COMPACT_ATOMS: atom_id res chain seq x y z
N MET A 1 -6.43 -4.99 -12.55
CA MET A 1 -4.95 -4.95 -12.59
C MET A 1 -4.50 -4.52 -11.21
N ILE A 2 -3.71 -5.34 -10.56
CA ILE A 2 -3.05 -4.97 -9.31
C ILE A 2 -1.75 -4.26 -9.70
N SER A 3 -1.52 -3.08 -9.15
CA SER A 3 -0.32 -2.28 -9.42
C SER A 3 0.35 -1.93 -8.11
N VAL A 4 1.62 -2.32 -7.98
CA VAL A 4 2.46 -2.08 -6.80
C VAL A 4 3.52 -1.02 -7.10
N ILE A 5 3.25 -0.07 -8.00
CA ILE A 5 4.24 0.96 -8.40
C ILE A 5 4.76 1.74 -7.19
N ALA A 6 3.87 2.11 -6.27
CA ALA A 6 4.28 2.84 -5.07
C ALA A 6 5.15 1.99 -4.14
N HIS A 7 4.92 0.68 -4.08
CA HIS A 7 5.77 -0.27 -3.37
C HIS A 7 7.16 -0.29 -4.00
N GLU A 8 7.28 -0.61 -5.28
CA GLU A 8 8.58 -0.67 -5.97
C GLU A 8 9.39 0.63 -5.87
N ILE A 9 8.71 1.79 -5.92
CA ILE A 9 9.37 3.10 -5.75
C ILE A 9 9.78 3.33 -4.30
N ALA A 10 8.94 2.94 -3.34
CA ALA A 10 9.26 3.00 -1.92
C ALA A 10 10.49 2.15 -1.62
N GLU A 11 10.50 0.88 -2.02
CA GLU A 11 11.61 -0.05 -1.83
C GLU A 11 12.92 0.50 -2.42
N LEU A 12 12.84 1.03 -3.65
CA LEU A 12 13.99 1.66 -4.31
C LEU A 12 14.52 2.88 -3.54
N ALA A 13 13.63 3.64 -2.89
CA ALA A 13 13.97 4.88 -2.19
C ALA A 13 14.41 4.65 -0.73
N SER A 14 13.80 3.72 -0.01
CA SER A 14 14.18 3.39 1.38
C SER A 14 15.46 2.57 1.43
N ASN A 15 15.68 1.66 0.48
CA ASN A 15 16.72 0.66 0.64
C ASN A 15 17.40 0.19 -0.67
N PRO A 16 18.06 1.09 -1.41
CA PRO A 16 18.77 0.69 -2.63
C PRO A 16 20.03 -0.17 -2.38
N LEU A 17 20.56 -0.23 -1.15
CA LEU A 17 21.88 -0.80 -0.81
C LEU A 17 21.92 -1.71 0.43
N VAL A 18 20.76 -2.12 0.96
CA VAL A 18 20.64 -2.96 2.17
C VAL A 18 21.25 -2.30 3.42
N ASN A 19 21.08 -0.98 3.55
CA ASN A 19 21.75 -0.19 4.60
C ASN A 19 20.96 1.00 5.16
N ALA A 20 19.67 1.16 4.83
CA ALA A 20 18.85 2.28 5.30
C ALA A 20 17.34 1.94 5.38
N TRP A 21 16.64 2.67 6.25
CA TRP A 21 15.17 2.79 6.40
C TRP A 21 14.32 1.51 6.42
N TYR A 22 14.66 0.58 7.31
CA TYR A 22 13.78 -0.53 7.68
C TYR A 22 12.83 -0.16 8.82
N ALA A 23 11.77 -0.96 8.99
CA ALA A 23 10.94 -1.03 10.18
C ALA A 23 11.74 -1.66 11.33
N GLY A 24 12.80 -0.97 11.78
CA GLY A 24 13.71 -1.46 12.80
C GLY A 24 15.07 -0.77 12.78
N GLN A 25 15.86 -1.03 13.82
CA GLN A 25 17.26 -0.56 13.91
C GLN A 25 18.26 -1.60 13.38
N ASP A 26 17.79 -2.80 13.07
CA ASP A 26 18.60 -3.93 12.64
C ASP A 26 18.40 -4.15 11.13
N PRO A 27 19.44 -3.92 10.30
CA PRO A 27 19.38 -4.12 8.85
C PRO A 27 19.07 -5.57 8.41
N SER A 28 19.16 -6.55 9.31
CA SER A 28 18.76 -7.93 9.03
C SER A 28 17.25 -8.17 9.13
N PHE A 29 16.47 -7.16 9.54
CA PHE A 29 15.01 -7.15 9.51
C PHE A 29 14.54 -6.24 8.37
N PRO A 30 14.41 -6.78 7.14
CA PRO A 30 14.30 -5.96 5.95
C PRO A 30 12.89 -5.42 5.71
N VAL A 31 12.02 -5.32 6.72
CA VAL A 31 10.63 -4.90 6.51
C VAL A 31 10.62 -3.43 6.13
N GLU A 32 10.24 -3.11 4.90
CA GLU A 32 10.24 -1.74 4.40
C GLU A 32 8.86 -1.07 4.54
N ILE A 33 8.79 0.23 4.24
CA ILE A 33 7.57 1.01 4.49
C ILE A 33 6.37 0.53 3.66
N ALA A 34 6.60 -0.11 2.51
CA ALA A 34 5.54 -0.64 1.68
C ALA A 34 5.16 -2.08 2.08
N ASP A 35 6.10 -2.87 2.59
CA ASP A 35 5.83 -4.21 3.17
C ASP A 35 4.84 -4.16 4.33
N LEU A 36 4.88 -3.11 5.15
CA LEU A 36 3.93 -2.91 6.25
C LEU A 36 2.47 -2.84 5.79
N CYS A 37 2.25 -2.54 4.52
CA CYS A 37 0.94 -2.35 3.93
C CYS A 37 0.58 -3.44 2.92
N GLU A 38 1.32 -4.56 2.91
CA GLU A 38 0.99 -5.69 2.07
C GLU A 38 -0.44 -6.17 2.35
N GLY A 39 -1.24 -6.31 1.29
CA GLY A 39 -2.64 -6.70 1.41
C GLY A 39 -3.61 -5.56 1.79
N ILE A 40 -3.14 -4.34 2.04
CA ILE A 40 -4.00 -3.20 2.41
C ILE A 40 -4.27 -2.32 1.19
N TYR A 41 -5.54 -2.22 0.82
CA TYR A 41 -6.00 -1.45 -0.35
C TYR A 41 -7.16 -0.50 -0.05
N GLY A 42 -7.63 -0.45 1.20
CA GLY A 42 -8.75 0.40 1.60
C GLY A 42 -8.83 0.56 3.12
N THR A 43 -9.68 1.48 3.56
CA THR A 43 -9.88 1.80 4.98
C THR A 43 -10.19 0.54 5.79
N GLY A 44 -9.52 0.40 6.94
CA GLY A 44 -9.67 -0.75 7.84
C GLY A 44 -9.02 -2.04 7.36
N GLY A 45 -8.24 -2.03 6.28
CA GLY A 45 -7.52 -3.19 5.78
C GLY A 45 -6.40 -3.68 6.71
N GLY A 46 -6.13 -4.98 6.70
CA GLY A 46 -5.10 -5.63 7.51
C GLY A 46 -5.43 -7.09 7.84
N GLY A 47 -4.39 -7.88 8.15
CA GLY A 47 -4.51 -9.31 8.37
C GLY A 47 -4.90 -10.04 7.08
N SER A 48 -6.18 -10.39 6.95
CA SER A 48 -6.74 -11.01 5.74
C SER A 48 -7.86 -10.20 5.10
N TYR A 49 -8.16 -9.02 5.63
CA TYR A 49 -9.16 -8.13 5.09
C TYR A 49 -8.51 -7.05 4.23
N THR A 50 -8.87 -6.99 2.95
CA THR A 50 -8.29 -6.08 1.95
C THR A 50 -8.58 -4.60 2.24
N GLY A 51 -9.58 -4.33 3.09
CA GLY A 51 -10.12 -3.01 3.35
C GLY A 51 -11.41 -2.73 2.58
N GLN A 52 -12.00 -1.56 2.83
CA GLN A 52 -13.18 -1.09 2.12
C GLN A 52 -12.82 -0.67 0.68
N LEU A 53 -13.46 -1.32 -0.30
CA LEU A 53 -13.21 -1.11 -1.73
C LEU A 53 -14.51 -0.70 -2.46
N LEU A 54 -14.34 -0.20 -3.69
CA LEU A 54 -15.44 0.06 -4.61
C LEU A 54 -15.75 -1.20 -5.42
N ASP A 55 -17.03 -1.43 -5.69
CA ASP A 55 -17.50 -2.52 -6.55
C ASP A 55 -17.66 -2.05 -8.01
N ASP A 56 -17.28 -2.92 -8.94
CA ASP A 56 -17.53 -2.77 -10.37
C ASP A 56 -18.75 -3.61 -10.80
N HIS A 57 -19.35 -3.22 -11.91
CA HIS A 57 -20.55 -3.84 -12.48
C HIS A 57 -20.36 -5.32 -12.87
N ASP A 58 -19.11 -5.75 -13.10
CA ASP A 58 -18.71 -7.11 -13.43
C ASP A 58 -18.32 -7.95 -12.20
N GLY A 59 -18.47 -7.39 -11.00
CA GLY A 59 -18.13 -8.03 -9.74
C GLY A 59 -16.66 -7.89 -9.32
N ALA A 60 -15.84 -7.16 -10.08
CA ALA A 60 -14.49 -6.81 -9.66
C ALA A 60 -14.50 -5.71 -8.59
N THR A 61 -13.44 -5.61 -7.80
CA THR A 61 -13.25 -4.52 -6.83
C THR A 61 -12.04 -3.66 -7.17
N TYR A 62 -12.07 -2.38 -6.77
CA TYR A 62 -11.03 -1.40 -7.06
C TYR A 62 -10.99 -0.29 -6.01
N ASN A 63 -9.89 0.46 -5.95
CA ASN A 63 -9.75 1.63 -5.08
C ASN A 63 -9.31 2.90 -5.82
N MET A 64 -9.09 2.83 -7.14
CA MET A 64 -8.67 3.98 -7.93
C MET A 64 -9.29 3.96 -9.33
N ASN A 65 -9.87 5.08 -9.73
CA ASN A 65 -10.26 5.33 -11.12
C ASN A 65 -9.08 5.96 -11.87
N GLY A 66 -8.60 5.31 -12.93
CA GLY A 66 -7.73 5.95 -13.91
C GLY A 66 -8.52 6.46 -15.12
N ILE A 67 -7.80 6.94 -16.14
CA ILE A 67 -8.42 7.61 -17.31
C ILE A 67 -9.32 6.67 -18.12
N ARG A 68 -8.97 5.38 -18.24
CA ARG A 68 -9.73 4.38 -19.03
C ARG A 68 -9.87 3.02 -18.35
N ARG A 69 -9.33 2.89 -17.14
CA ARG A 69 -9.22 1.62 -16.41
C ARG A 69 -9.37 1.90 -14.93
N LYS A 70 -9.85 0.89 -14.20
CA LYS A 70 -9.87 0.87 -12.74
C LYS A 70 -8.68 0.06 -12.24
N PHE A 71 -8.13 0.51 -11.12
CA PHE A 71 -6.93 -0.06 -10.54
C PHE A 71 -7.18 -0.42 -9.08
N LEU A 72 -6.52 -1.49 -8.67
CA LEU A 72 -6.36 -1.85 -7.27
C LEU A 72 -4.89 -1.59 -6.92
N VAL A 73 -4.65 -0.54 -6.13
CA VAL A 73 -3.31 -0.03 -5.81
C VAL A 73 -3.05 -0.22 -4.32
N GLN A 74 -1.93 -0.86 -3.98
CA GLN A 74 -1.54 -1.05 -2.59
C GLN A 74 -1.34 0.31 -1.89
N TRP A 75 -1.82 0.41 -0.65
CA TRP A 75 -1.55 1.59 0.18
C TRP A 75 -0.12 1.57 0.70
N VAL A 76 0.40 2.72 1.12
CA VAL A 76 1.78 2.84 1.64
C VAL A 76 1.73 3.43 3.04
N TRP A 77 2.70 3.06 3.89
CA TRP A 77 2.77 3.55 5.26
C TRP A 77 2.96 5.07 5.32
N SER A 78 2.13 5.74 6.12
CA SER A 78 2.28 7.15 6.46
C SER A 78 2.75 7.29 7.90
N HIS A 79 3.95 7.87 8.09
CA HIS A 79 4.45 8.19 9.43
C HIS A 79 3.64 9.28 10.14
N ILE A 80 2.83 10.05 9.41
CA ILE A 80 1.97 11.10 9.97
C ILE A 80 0.75 10.45 10.62
N LEU A 81 0.14 9.50 9.92
CA LEU A 81 -1.07 8.81 10.37
C LEU A 81 -0.77 7.59 11.24
N ASN A 82 0.49 7.13 11.26
CA ASN A 82 0.90 5.84 11.84
C ASN A 82 0.04 4.68 11.33
N TYR A 83 -0.30 4.74 10.04
CA TYR A 83 -1.11 3.74 9.38
C TYR A 83 -0.86 3.78 7.86
N CYS A 84 -1.27 2.72 7.17
CA CYS A 84 -1.27 2.66 5.72
C CYS A 84 -2.32 3.63 5.18
N THR A 85 -1.98 4.41 4.16
CA THR A 85 -2.90 5.35 3.55
C THR A 85 -2.78 5.33 2.03
N GLY A 86 -3.85 5.73 1.36
CA GLY A 86 -3.89 5.71 -0.09
C GLY A 86 -5.20 6.25 -0.67
N PRO A 87 -5.45 5.93 -1.95
CA PRO A 87 -6.64 6.39 -2.67
C PRO A 87 -7.93 5.97 -1.96
N ASN A 88 -8.91 6.88 -1.93
CA ASN A 88 -10.22 6.71 -1.28
C ASN A 88 -10.17 6.43 0.23
N ALA A 89 -9.08 6.80 0.92
CA ALA A 89 -9.03 6.78 2.37
C ALA A 89 -10.17 7.63 2.96
N LEU A 90 -10.87 7.08 3.95
CA LEU A 90 -12.02 7.72 4.60
C LEU A 90 -11.63 8.37 5.94
N ASP A 91 -10.42 8.11 6.39
CA ASP A 91 -9.86 8.37 7.72
C ASP A 91 -8.77 9.43 7.71
N GLN A 92 -8.95 10.49 6.92
CA GLN A 92 -7.99 11.61 6.80
C GLN A 92 -7.93 12.53 8.02
#